data_AF-A0A353S9J8-F1
#
_entry.id   AF-A0A353S9J8-F1
#
_cell.length_a   1.000
_cell.length_b   1.000
_cell.length_c   1.000
_cell.angle_alpha   90.00
_cell.angle_beta   90.00
_cell.angle_gamma   90.00
#
_symmetry.space_group_name_H-M   'P 1'
#
loop_
_entity.id
_entity.type
_entity.pdbx_description
1 polymer ?
#
loop_
_entity_poly.entity_id
_entity_poly.type
_entity_poly.pdbx_seq_one_letter_code
_entity_poly.pdbx_strand_id
1 'polypeptide(L)' 'MQTISGTIAALKAGTVTSRALVQESIDTFEADRTSALPLNAFLEIYDDALALADAADKEI' A
#
# COMPACT_ATOMS: atom_id res chain seq x y z
N MET A 1 -11.76 -4.29 7.60
CA MET A 1 -10.85 -3.19 7.94
C MET A 1 -9.72 -3.75 8.78
N GLN A 2 -8.50 -3.78 8.24
CA GLN A 2 -7.30 -4.17 9.00
C GLN A 2 -7.01 -3.06 10.02
N THR A 3 -6.73 -3.42 11.27
CA THR A 3 -6.20 -2.46 12.26
C THR A 3 -4.70 -2.41 12.16
N ILE A 4 -4.07 -1.34 12.68
CA ILE A 4 -2.60 -1.24 12.73
C ILE A 4 -1.99 -2.48 13.41
N SER A 5 -2.55 -2.90 14.56
CA SER A 5 -2.08 -4.10 15.27
C SER A 5 -2.22 -5.38 14.44
N GLY A 6 -3.30 -5.50 13.67
CA GLY A 6 -3.51 -6.64 12.77
C GLY A 6 -2.51 -6.68 11.62
N THR A 7 -2.25 -5.54 10.99
CA THR A 7 -1.24 -5.41 9.93
C THR A 7 0.15 -5.72 10.45
N ILE A 8 0.54 -5.21 11.62
CA ILE A 8 1.84 -5.53 12.24
C ILE A 8 1.97 -7.03 12.51
N ALA A 9 0.91 -7.67 13.03
CA ALA A 9 0.93 -9.11 13.27
C ALA A 9 1.09 -9.90 11.96
N ALA A 10 0.43 -9.48 10.88
CA ALA A 10 0.53 -10.11 9.57
C ALA A 10 1.93 -9.95 8.94
N LEU A 11 2.52 -8.76 9.05
CA LEU A 11 3.89 -8.47 8.60
C LEU A 11 4.91 -9.35 9.33
N LYS A 12 4.82 -9.42 10.67
CA LYS A 12 5.69 -10.29 11.49
C LYS A 12 5.48 -11.78 11.23
N ALA A 13 4.26 -12.17 10.87
CA ALA A 13 3.95 -13.55 10.50
C ALA A 13 4.38 -13.89 9.05
N GLY A 14 4.82 -12.90 8.26
CA GLY A 14 5.18 -13.09 6.85
C GLY A 14 3.98 -13.42 5.96
N THR A 15 2.75 -13.20 6.43
CA THR A 15 1.53 -13.47 5.65
C THR A 15 1.21 -12.34 4.67
N VAL A 16 1.84 -11.19 4.83
CA VAL A 16 1.81 -10.05 3.93
C VAL A 16 3.16 -9.31 4.00
N THR A 17 3.48 -8.52 2.98
CA THR A 17 4.64 -7.62 2.96
C THR A 17 4.20 -6.17 2.82
N SER A 18 5.03 -5.24 3.28
CA SER A 18 4.86 -3.79 3.11
C SER A 18 4.77 -3.45 1.62
N ARG A 19 5.62 -4.07 0.77
CA ARG A 19 5.53 -3.92 -0.69
C ARG A 19 4.13 -4.28 -1.21
N ALA A 20 3.55 -5.40 -0.75
CA ALA A 20 2.24 -5.84 -1.20
C ALA A 20 1.13 -4.86 -0.79
N LEU A 21 1.16 -4.35 0.44
CA LEU A 21 0.19 -3.37 0.94
C LEU A 21 0.26 -2.04 0.18
N VAL A 22 1.47 -1.57 -0.13
CA VAL A 22 1.66 -0.33 -0.89
C VAL A 22 1.23 -0.54 -2.34
N GLN A 23 1.57 -1.66 -2.96
CA GLN A 23 1.12 -1.98 -4.32
C GLN A 23 -0.41 -2.02 -4.42
N GLU A 24 -1.10 -2.65 -3.46
CA GLU A 24 -2.58 -2.68 -3.42
C GLU A 24 -3.17 -1.27 -3.36
N SER A 25 -2.53 -0.36 -2.62
CA SER A 25 -2.95 1.05 -2.52
C SER A 25 -2.74 1.80 -3.85
N ILE A 26 -1.63 1.55 -4.55
CA ILE A 26 -1.35 2.11 -5.88
C ILE A 26 -2.37 1.61 -6.89
N ASP A 27 -2.64 0.31 -6.89
CA ASP A 27 -3.60 -0.32 -7.81
C ASP A 27 -5.02 0.25 -7.59
N THR A 28 -5.39 0.47 -6.32
CA THR A 28 -6.66 1.10 -5.95
C THR A 28 -6.74 2.55 -6.43
N PHE A 29 -5.66 3.32 -6.29
CA PHE A 29 -5.59 4.70 -6.79
C PHE A 29 -5.74 4.75 -8.32
N GLU A 30 -5.02 3.91 -9.06
CA GLU A 30 -5.10 3.89 -10.52
C GLU A 30 -6.49 3.44 -11.03
N ALA A 31 -7.12 2.50 -10.34
CA ALA A 31 -8.48 2.08 -10.61
C ALA A 31 -9.50 3.22 -10.36
N ASP A 32 -9.35 3.98 -9.27
CA ASP A 32 -10.20 5.14 -8.99
C ASP A 32 -10.00 6.26 -10.02
N ARG A 33 -8.73 6.58 -10.33
CA ARG A 33 -8.34 7.65 -11.26
C ARG A 33 -8.93 7.48 -12.65
N THR A 34 -9.12 6.23 -13.08
CA THR A 34 -9.67 5.87 -14.40
C THR A 34 -11.14 5.48 -14.35
N SER A 35 -11.78 5.58 -13.18
CA SER A 35 -13.19 5.26 -13.00
C SER A 35 -14.12 6.28 -13.67
N ALA A 36 -15.40 5.94 -13.81
CA ALA A 36 -16.40 6.83 -14.40
C ALA A 36 -16.62 8.12 -13.59
N LEU A 37 -16.34 8.09 -12.28
CA LEU A 37 -16.45 9.21 -11.36
C LEU A 37 -15.29 9.13 -10.34
N PRO A 38 -14.08 9.58 -10.72
CA PRO A 38 -12.91 9.52 -9.84
C PRO A 38 -13.15 10.30 -8.55
N LEU A 39 -12.74 9.74 -7.42
CA LEU A 39 -12.89 10.39 -6.12
C LEU A 39 -11.95 11.61 -5.97
N ASN A 40 -10.83 11.62 -6.69
CA ASN A 40 -9.79 12.64 -6.57
C ASN A 40 -9.32 12.82 -5.11
N ALA A 41 -9.26 11.72 -4.35
CA ALA A 41 -8.81 11.74 -2.96
C ALA A 41 -7.31 12.08 -2.84
N PHE A 42 -6.53 11.76 -3.88
CA PHE A 42 -5.11 12.03 -3.99
C PHE A 42 -4.81 12.62 -5.38
N LEU A 43 -3.75 13.44 -5.48
CA LEU A 43 -3.32 14.02 -6.75
C LEU A 43 -2.31 13.14 -7.49
N GLU A 44 -1.40 12.51 -6.73
CA GLU A 44 -0.31 11.69 -7.25
C GLU A 44 0.15 10.67 -6.21
N ILE A 45 0.93 9.69 -6.66
CA ILE A 45 1.66 8.73 -5.84
C ILE A 45 3.15 9.10 -5.92
N TYR A 46 3.86 9.03 -4.80
CA TYR A 46 5.30 9.24 -4.78
C TYR A 46 6.05 8.11 -5.49
N ASP A 47 6.98 8.46 -6.38
CA ASP A 47 7.74 7.52 -7.20
C ASP A 47 8.60 6.54 -6.37
N ASP A 48 8.98 6.92 -5.16
CA ASP A 48 9.80 6.12 -4.24
C ASP A 48 9.00 5.24 -3.27
N ALA A 49 7.65 5.26 -3.33
CA ALA A 49 6.79 4.57 -2.38
C ALA A 49 7.08 3.05 -2.31
N LEU A 50 7.28 2.39 -3.45
CA LEU A 50 7.61 0.96 -3.47
C LEU A 50 9.03 0.68 -2.96
N ALA A 51 9.99 1.57 -3.22
CA ALA A 51 11.36 1.42 -2.74
C ALA A 51 11.44 1.54 -1.21
N LEU A 52 10.67 2.47 -0.64
CA LEU A 52 10.53 2.62 0.81
C LEU A 52 9.83 1.41 1.43
N ALA A 53 8.80 0.85 0.77
CA ALA A 53 8.13 -0.36 1.21
C ALA A 53 9.07 -1.58 1.22
N ASP A 54 9.87 -1.75 0.16
CA ASP A 54 10.89 -2.80 0.09
C ASP A 54 11.97 -2.65 1.17
N ALA A 55 12.31 -1.41 1.55
CA ALA A 55 13.24 -1.15 2.65
C ALA A 55 12.61 -1.52 3.99
N ALA A 56 11.35 -1.18 4.23
CA ALA A 56 10.63 -1.54 5.45
C ALA A 56 10.52 -3.05 5.64
N ASP A 57 10.32 -3.82 4.56
CA ASP A 57 10.27 -5.29 4.62
C ASP A 57 11.59 -5.93 5.07
N LYS A 58 12.73 -5.23 4.94
CA LYS A 58 14.03 -5.71 5.44
C LYS A 58 14.23 -5.49 6.94
N GLU A 59 13.42 -4.62 7.55
CA GLU A 59 13.53 -4.21 8.96
C GLU A 59 12.47 -4.88 9.86
N ILE A 60 11.59 -5.71 9.29
CA ILE A 60 10.39 -6.29 9.93
C ILE A 60 10.64 -7.55 10.76
#